data_AF-A0A060CQF7-F1
#
_entry.id   AF-A0A060CQF7-F1
#
_cell.length_a   1.000
_cell.length_b   1.000
_cell.length_c   1.000
_cell.angle_alpha   90.00
_cell.angle_beta   90.00
_cell.angle_gamma   90.00
#
_symmetry.space_group_name_H-M   'P 1'
#
loop_
_entity.id
_entity.type
_entity.pdbx_description
1 polymer ?
#
loop_
_entity_poly.entity_id
_entity_poly.type
_entity_poly.pdbx_seq_one_letter_code
_entity_poly.pdbx_strand_id
1 'polypeptide(L)'
;NNDIEDYDKVDPQFGNLTTLSFGQKAHKRDIKVVLDGVFNHCSWNLKQFQDVVKNGRASPYADWFIFKGDHLNLDEPNYEMFAFCKDMPKLNSSNSEVQRFVCDIGARYVKDYGIDGWRLDVSDEVSHDF
;
A
#
# COMPACT_ATOMS: atom_id res chain seq x y z
N ASN A 1 -3.83 -9.43 -15.82
CA ASN A 1 -2.92 -8.35 -16.25
C ASN A 1 -3.26 -7.09 -15.47
N ASN A 2 -2.68 -6.96 -14.28
CA ASN A 2 -2.89 -5.84 -13.34
C ASN A 2 -1.51 -5.27 -12.97
N ASP A 3 -0.80 -4.74 -13.97
CA ASP A 3 0.51 -4.11 -13.76
C ASP A 3 0.34 -2.62 -13.52
N ILE A 4 0.91 -2.14 -12.42
CA ILE A 4 0.82 -0.74 -11.98
C ILE A 4 2.20 -0.14 -12.16
N GLU A 5 2.39 0.42 -13.33
CA GLU A 5 3.67 1.00 -13.76
C GLU A 5 3.79 2.48 -13.37
N ASP A 6 2.78 3.08 -12.73
CA ASP A 6 2.79 4.51 -12.42
C ASP A 6 2.09 4.93 -11.12
N TYR A 7 2.71 5.86 -10.37
CA TYR A 7 2.27 6.31 -9.04
C TYR A 7 1.59 7.68 -9.08
N ASP A 8 1.74 8.37 -10.21
CA ASP A 8 0.91 9.52 -10.57
C ASP A 8 -0.44 9.09 -11.16
N LYS A 9 -0.61 7.78 -11.43
CA LYS A 9 -1.92 7.18 -11.71
C LYS A 9 -2.34 6.38 -10.50
N VAL A 10 -3.56 6.66 -10.03
CA VAL A 10 -4.18 5.88 -8.97
C VAL A 10 -4.23 4.42 -9.41
N ASP A 11 -3.74 3.56 -8.52
CA ASP A 11 -3.84 2.11 -8.62
C ASP A 11 -5.27 1.72 -9.06
N PRO A 12 -5.45 0.99 -10.18
CA PRO A 12 -6.77 0.54 -10.63
C PRO A 12 -7.55 -0.28 -9.59
N GLN A 13 -6.86 -0.87 -8.62
CA GLN A 13 -7.42 -1.63 -7.50
C GLN A 13 -7.94 -0.72 -6.38
N PHE A 14 -7.43 0.51 -6.26
CA PHE A 14 -7.84 1.45 -5.21
C PHE A 14 -8.68 2.62 -5.71
N GLY A 15 -8.73 2.92 -7.02
CA GLY A 15 -9.77 3.80 -7.57
C GLY A 15 -9.48 4.54 -8.87
N ASN A 16 -10.54 5.06 -9.49
CA ASN A 16 -10.49 5.91 -10.68
C ASN A 16 -11.60 6.98 -10.62
N LEU A 17 -11.93 7.67 -11.73
CA LEU A 17 -13.05 8.63 -11.81
C LEU A 17 -14.39 8.06 -11.28
N THR A 18 -14.57 6.74 -11.34
CA THR A 18 -15.73 6.03 -10.79
C THR A 18 -15.79 6.16 -9.28
N THR A 19 -14.65 6.07 -8.57
CA THR A 19 -14.55 6.22 -7.12
C THR A 19 -14.90 7.63 -6.68
N LEU A 20 -14.45 8.65 -7.43
CA LEU A 20 -14.87 10.05 -7.21
C LEU A 20 -16.39 10.20 -7.32
N SER A 21 -16.97 9.63 -8.38
CA SER A 21 -18.42 9.70 -8.61
C SER A 21 -19.22 8.96 -7.54
N PHE A 22 -18.65 7.90 -6.96
CA PHE A 22 -19.28 7.11 -5.90
C PHE A 22 -19.37 7.91 -4.60
N GLY A 23 -18.26 8.49 -4.14
CA GLY A 23 -18.23 9.33 -2.93
C GLY A 23 -19.27 10.45 -3.00
N GLN A 24 -19.29 11.19 -4.11
CA GLN A 24 -20.28 12.26 -4.33
C GLN A 24 -21.73 11.75 -4.36
N LYS A 25 -21.99 10.58 -4.98
CA LYS A 25 -23.34 9.98 -5.03
C LYS A 25 -23.79 9.46 -3.67
N ALA A 26 -22.87 8.98 -2.84
CA ALA A 26 -23.11 8.56 -1.47
C ALA A 26 -23.45 9.77 -0.58
N HIS A 27 -22.67 10.86 -0.67
CA HIS A 27 -22.93 12.09 0.07
C HIS A 27 -24.27 12.74 -0.27
N LYS A 28 -24.71 12.67 -1.54
CA LYS A 28 -26.07 13.11 -1.95
C LYS A 28 -27.20 12.35 -1.24
N ARG A 29 -26.90 11.24 -0.58
CA ARG A 29 -27.84 10.39 0.18
C ARG A 29 -27.53 10.38 1.68
N ASP A 30 -26.70 11.31 2.16
CA ASP A 30 -26.23 11.37 3.55
C ASP A 30 -25.49 10.08 4.01
N ILE A 31 -24.85 9.38 3.06
CA ILE A 31 -24.05 8.18 3.32
C ILE A 31 -22.58 8.57 3.41
N LYS A 32 -21.93 8.21 4.51
CA LYS A 32 -20.49 8.35 4.73
C LYS A 32 -19.73 7.18 4.11
N VAL A 33 -18.58 7.46 3.49
CA VAL A 33 -17.74 6.45 2.82
C VAL A 33 -16.47 6.23 3.62
N VAL A 34 -16.26 5.00 4.09
CA VAL A 34 -15.03 4.56 4.76
C VAL A 34 -14.31 3.59 3.83
N LEU A 35 -13.02 3.79 3.60
CA LEU A 35 -12.19 2.85 2.84
C LEU A 35 -11.41 1.92 3.75
N ASP A 36 -11.18 0.70 3.26
CA ASP A 36 -10.31 -0.26 3.91
C ASP A 36 -8.85 0.01 3.52
N GLY A 37 -8.06 0.48 4.48
CA GLY A 37 -6.65 0.75 4.35
C GLY A 37 -5.86 -0.50 4.66
N VAL A 38 -5.54 -1.28 3.63
CA VAL A 38 -4.66 -2.45 3.73
C VAL A 38 -3.21 -1.96 3.76
N PHE A 39 -2.73 -1.56 4.95
CA PHE A 39 -1.39 -0.97 5.12
C PHE A 39 -0.32 -1.98 5.55
N ASN A 40 -0.71 -3.24 5.72
CA ASN A 40 0.19 -4.31 6.12
C ASN A 40 1.07 -4.77 4.94
N HIS A 41 0.53 -4.83 3.72
CA HIS A 41 1.23 -5.34 2.54
C HIS A 41 0.91 -4.52 1.30
N CYS A 42 1.74 -4.64 0.27
CA CYS A 42 1.50 -4.01 -1.02
C CYS A 42 1.42 -5.05 -2.14
N SER A 43 1.02 -4.61 -3.34
CA SER A 43 1.12 -5.44 -4.53
C SER A 43 2.59 -5.74 -4.87
N TRP A 44 2.85 -6.92 -5.42
CA TRP A 44 4.10 -7.24 -6.12
C TRP A 44 4.55 -6.14 -7.06
N ASN A 45 3.61 -5.55 -7.79
CA ASN A 45 3.89 -4.54 -8.82
C ASN A 45 4.17 -3.15 -8.26
N LEU A 46 4.22 -2.97 -6.94
CA LEU A 46 4.62 -1.71 -6.32
C LEU A 46 6.04 -1.35 -6.83
N LYS A 47 6.24 -0.22 -7.53
CA LYS A 47 7.53 0.31 -8.01
C LYS A 47 8.62 0.23 -6.94
N GLN A 48 8.32 0.60 -5.69
CA GLN A 48 9.30 0.50 -4.60
C GLN A 48 9.73 -0.96 -4.40
N PHE A 49 8.79 -1.90 -4.38
CA PHE A 49 9.11 -3.31 -4.26
C PHE A 49 9.87 -3.84 -5.48
N GLN A 50 9.45 -3.49 -6.70
CA GLN A 50 10.14 -3.87 -7.93
C GLN A 50 11.58 -3.33 -7.99
N ASP A 51 11.83 -2.14 -7.42
CA ASP A 51 13.19 -1.61 -7.28
C ASP A 51 14.03 -2.46 -6.30
N VAL A 52 13.45 -2.89 -5.17
CA VAL A 52 14.14 -3.84 -4.26
C VAL A 52 14.36 -5.20 -4.93
N VAL A 53 13.42 -5.71 -5.72
CA VAL A 53 13.61 -6.96 -6.50
C VAL A 53 14.84 -6.84 -7.40
N LYS A 54 15.01 -5.69 -8.06
CA LYS A 54 16.13 -5.44 -8.97
C LYS A 54 17.46 -5.17 -8.25
N ASN A 55 17.44 -4.36 -7.20
CA ASN A 55 18.64 -3.75 -6.61
C ASN A 55 18.98 -4.31 -5.21
N GLY A 56 18.10 -5.11 -4.61
CA GLY A 56 18.28 -5.65 -3.26
C GLY A 56 18.53 -4.55 -2.23
N ARG A 57 19.53 -4.75 -1.37
CA ARG A 57 19.96 -3.80 -0.33
C ARG A 57 20.53 -2.49 -0.87
N ALA A 58 20.87 -2.41 -2.16
CA ALA A 58 21.29 -1.16 -2.78
C ALA A 58 20.10 -0.27 -3.19
N SER A 59 18.86 -0.78 -3.12
CA SER A 59 17.66 0.01 -3.36
C SER A 59 17.49 1.10 -2.29
N PRO A 60 17.08 2.33 -2.65
CA PRO A 60 16.67 3.32 -1.66
C PRO A 60 15.43 2.88 -0.86
N TYR A 61 14.68 1.89 -1.36
CA TYR A 61 13.49 1.36 -0.71
C TYR A 61 13.77 0.05 0.05
N ALA A 62 15.03 -0.35 0.22
CA ALA A 62 15.36 -1.62 0.88
C ALA A 62 14.74 -1.71 2.28
N ASP A 63 14.71 -0.61 3.04
CA ASP A 63 14.15 -0.57 4.40
C ASP A 63 12.62 -0.45 4.45
N TRP A 64 11.96 -0.35 3.29
CA TRP A 64 10.50 -0.43 3.19
C TRP A 64 9.98 -1.86 3.33
N PHE A 65 10.86 -2.87 3.22
CA PHE A 65 10.51 -4.28 3.29
C PHE A 65 11.46 -5.04 4.23
N ILE A 66 11.00 -6.18 4.74
CA ILE A 66 11.79 -7.00 5.65
C ILE A 66 12.22 -8.26 4.90
N PHE A 67 13.52 -8.41 4.64
CA PHE A 67 14.08 -9.57 3.93
C PHE A 67 15.49 -9.92 4.39
N LYS A 68 15.92 -11.17 4.17
CA LYS A 68 17.23 -11.68 4.63
C LYS A 68 18.26 -11.66 3.50
N GLY A 69 19.51 -11.30 3.81
CA GLY A 69 20.59 -11.24 2.84
C GLY A 69 20.58 -9.97 1.98
N ASP A 70 21.40 -9.97 0.93
CA ASP A 70 21.64 -8.78 0.10
C ASP A 70 20.57 -8.59 -0.99
N HIS A 71 19.91 -9.67 -1.42
CA HIS A 71 18.89 -9.66 -2.47
C HIS A 71 17.70 -10.55 -2.10
N LEU A 72 16.55 -10.26 -2.71
CA LEU A 72 15.36 -11.12 -2.62
C LEU A 72 15.61 -12.43 -3.37
N ASN A 73 15.27 -13.55 -2.75
CA ASN A 73 15.15 -14.85 -3.40
C ASN A 73 13.66 -15.06 -3.73
N LEU A 74 13.32 -15.22 -5.01
CA LEU A 74 11.92 -15.31 -5.46
C LEU A 74 11.40 -16.75 -5.53
N ASP A 75 12.31 -17.70 -5.76
CA ASP A 75 12.02 -19.13 -5.81
C ASP A 75 11.72 -19.64 -4.39
N GLU A 76 12.60 -19.30 -3.45
CA GLU A 76 12.48 -19.53 -2.02
C GLU A 76 12.44 -18.18 -1.28
N PRO A 77 11.24 -17.58 -1.11
CA PRO A 77 11.07 -16.27 -0.51
C PRO A 77 11.80 -16.09 0.81
N ASN A 78 12.66 -15.08 0.84
CA ASN A 78 13.42 -14.66 2.01
C ASN A 78 12.92 -13.31 2.58
N TYR A 79 11.68 -12.93 2.29
CA TYR A 79 11.03 -11.69 2.71
C TYR A 79 9.71 -11.94 3.41
N GLU A 80 9.30 -11.01 4.27
CA GLU A 80 7.99 -11.06 4.92
C GLU A 80 6.87 -10.76 3.93
N MET A 81 5.78 -11.52 4.04
CA MET A 81 4.62 -11.44 3.16
C MET A 81 3.34 -11.63 3.97
N PHE A 82 2.21 -11.17 3.43
CA PHE A 82 0.93 -11.45 4.05
C PHE A 82 0.57 -12.92 3.91
N ALA A 83 0.35 -13.58 5.06
CA ALA A 83 0.19 -15.03 5.18
C ALA A 83 1.34 -15.79 4.50
N PHE A 84 1.13 -16.23 3.27
CA PHE A 84 2.12 -16.94 2.43
C PHE A 84 1.97 -16.55 0.95
N CYS A 85 1.40 -15.39 0.67
CA CYS A 85 1.17 -14.92 -0.68
C CYS A 85 2.40 -14.14 -1.19
N LYS A 86 3.18 -14.75 -2.09
CA LYS A 86 4.37 -14.13 -2.69
C LYS A 86 4.08 -12.78 -3.34
N ASP A 87 2.87 -12.62 -3.88
CA ASP A 87 2.45 -11.39 -4.56
C ASP A 87 2.06 -10.25 -3.60
N MET A 88 2.16 -10.49 -2.28
CA MET A 88 1.78 -9.57 -1.21
C MET A 88 2.93 -9.34 -0.22
N PRO A 89 4.04 -8.72 -0.64
CA PRO A 89 5.14 -8.37 0.26
C PRO A 89 4.67 -7.42 1.37
N LYS A 90 5.11 -7.69 2.60
CA LYS A 90 4.76 -6.93 3.79
C LYS A 90 5.57 -5.62 3.82
N LEU A 91 4.87 -4.51 4.05
CA LEU A 91 5.49 -3.20 4.24
C LEU A 91 6.03 -3.10 5.68
N ASN A 92 7.21 -2.51 5.81
CA ASN A 92 7.80 -2.21 7.12
C ASN A 92 7.12 -0.96 7.72
N SER A 93 6.06 -1.18 8.50
CA SER A 93 5.29 -0.10 9.15
C SER A 93 6.06 0.70 10.21
N SER A 94 7.25 0.22 10.62
CA SER A 94 8.15 0.99 11.49
C SER A 94 9.03 2.00 10.73
N ASN A 95 9.04 1.93 9.40
CA ASN A 95 9.77 2.88 8.56
C ASN A 95 8.94 4.17 8.38
N SER A 96 9.50 5.32 8.80
CA SER A 96 8.81 6.61 8.70
C SER A 96 8.44 7.04 7.27
N GLU A 97 9.21 6.61 6.26
CA GLU A 97 8.87 6.88 4.86
C GLU A 97 7.68 6.04 4.40
N VAL A 98 7.58 4.79 4.85
CA VAL A 98 6.41 3.93 4.61
C VAL A 98 5.17 4.53 5.28
N GLN A 99 5.28 4.93 6.54
CA GLN A 99 4.19 5.61 7.27
C GLN A 99 3.73 6.86 6.51
N ARG A 100 4.67 7.69 6.07
CA ARG A 100 4.36 8.90 5.31
C ARG A 100 3.71 8.58 3.97
N PHE A 101 4.25 7.62 3.22
CA PHE A 101 3.71 7.18 1.94
C PHE A 101 2.25 6.73 2.07
N VAL A 102 1.96 5.92 3.08
CA VAL A 102 0.61 5.45 3.40
C VAL A 102 -0.31 6.61 3.81
N CYS A 103 0.15 7.50 4.70
CA CYS A 103 -0.62 8.66 5.13
C CYS A 103 -0.92 9.63 3.97
N ASP A 104 0.03 9.84 3.06
CA ASP A 104 -0.13 10.71 1.90
C ASP A 104 -1.15 10.15 0.90
N ILE A 105 -1.18 8.83 0.72
CA ILE A 105 -2.27 8.15 -0.01
C ILE A 105 -3.59 8.39 0.72
N GLY A 106 -3.62 8.14 2.03
CA GLY A 106 -4.78 8.35 2.89
C GLY A 106 -5.40 9.74 2.74
N ALA A 107 -4.56 10.77 2.84
CA ALA A 107 -4.93 12.17 2.74
C ALA A 107 -5.42 12.55 1.34
N ARG A 108 -4.79 12.03 0.27
CA ARG A 108 -5.22 12.28 -1.11
C ARG A 108 -6.63 11.77 -1.36
N TYR A 109 -6.95 10.59 -0.84
CA TYR A 109 -8.27 9.98 -0.97
C TYR A 109 -9.37 10.75 -0.23
N VAL A 110 -9.08 11.23 0.98
CA VAL A 110 -10.01 12.12 1.71
C VAL A 110 -10.24 13.40 0.91
N LYS A 111 -9.16 14.06 0.47
CA LYS A 111 -9.21 15.35 -0.21
C LYS A 111 -9.91 15.27 -1.57
N ASP A 112 -9.53 14.28 -2.38
CA ASP A 112 -9.91 14.25 -3.78
C ASP A 112 -11.18 13.42 -3.98
N TYR A 113 -11.42 12.38 -3.17
CA TYR A 113 -12.50 11.40 -3.38
C TYR A 113 -13.65 11.47 -2.39
N GLY A 114 -13.60 12.39 -1.42
CA GLY A 114 -14.68 12.57 -0.44
C GLY A 114 -14.83 11.36 0.48
N ILE A 115 -13.72 10.67 0.76
CA ILE A 115 -13.70 9.60 1.76
C ILE A 115 -13.77 10.23 3.15
N ASP A 116 -14.67 9.72 3.99
CA ASP A 116 -14.97 10.25 5.32
C ASP A 116 -14.19 9.54 6.44
N GLY A 117 -13.47 8.46 6.14
CA GLY A 117 -12.64 7.76 7.11
C GLY A 117 -11.91 6.54 6.55
N TRP A 118 -11.03 5.97 7.37
CA TRP A 118 -10.28 4.76 7.06
C TRP A 118 -10.58 3.67 8.09
N ARG A 119 -10.87 2.46 7.61
CA ARG A 119 -10.81 1.24 8.40
C ARG A 119 -9.42 0.67 8.21
N LEU A 120 -8.66 0.50 9.28
CA LEU A 120 -7.31 -0.05 9.21
C LEU A 120 -7.40 -1.58 9.23
N ASP A 121 -6.87 -2.24 8.21
CA ASP A 121 -6.75 -3.69 8.21
C ASP A 121 -5.56 -4.12 9.08
N VAL A 122 -5.76 -5.15 9.91
CA VAL A 122 -4.73 -5.75 10.77
C VAL A 122 -4.01 -4.73 11.69
N SER A 123 -4.77 -3.91 12.41
CA SER A 123 -4.22 -2.97 13.40
C SER A 123 -3.34 -3.64 14.47
N ASP A 124 -3.53 -4.94 14.71
CA ASP A 124 -2.80 -5.72 15.73
C ASP A 124 -1.35 -6.06 15.32
N GLU A 125 -0.97 -5.83 14.05
CA GLU A 125 0.41 -5.97 13.53
C GLU A 125 1.07 -4.62 13.18
N VAL A 126 0.39 -3.50 13.44
CA VAL A 126 0.95 -2.15 13.32
C VAL A 126 1.67 -1.82 14.63
N SER A 127 2.86 -1.20 14.53
CA SER A 127 3.56 -0.74 15.74
C SER A 127 2.64 0.17 16.57
N HIS A 128 2.69 0.04 17.88
CA HIS A 128 1.92 0.89 18.81
C HIS A 128 2.38 2.35 18.81
N ASP A 129 3.48 2.66 18.11
CA ASP A 129 3.99 4.03 17.92
C ASP A 129 3.26 4.81 16.80
N PHE A 130 2.26 4.20 16.13
CA PHE A 130 1.44 4.83 15.10
C PHE A 130 0.30 5.69 15.69
#